data_AF-A0A9P0EYB8-F1
#
_entry.id   AF-A0A9P0EYB8-F1
#
_cell.length_a   1.000
_cell.length_b   1.000
_cell.length_c   1.000
_cell.angle_alpha   90.00
_cell.angle_beta   90.00
_cell.angle_gamma   90.00
#
_symmetry.space_group_name_H-M   'P 1'
#
loop_
_entity.id
_entity.type
_entity.pdbx_description
1 polymer ?
#
loop_
_entity_poly.entity_id
_entity_poly.type
_entity_poly.pdbx_seq_one_letter_code
_entity_poly.pdbx_strand_id
1 'polypeptide(L)'
;MWSNLKKTDGMEVGQVAFHNDKEVRKMRVAKRINEIVNRLKKTVKSAQPDLRAEREERDKKERATKKRLLQEQKERDKEELRRKQEEAELRSYSTLMKTENMKSNHDEDGNDSDDFIFLAYLVHRKAYVWSR
;
A
#
# COMPACT_ATOMS: atom_id res chain seq x y z
N MET A 1 -49.45 13.80 -5.19
CA MET A 1 -48.40 14.78 -5.53
C MET A 1 -48.71 16.08 -4.78
N TRP A 2 -47.73 16.81 -4.24
CA TRP A 2 -47.94 18.02 -3.44
C TRP A 2 -48.42 19.21 -4.28
N SER A 3 -49.65 19.16 -4.76
CA SER A 3 -50.22 20.09 -5.74
C SER A 3 -50.32 21.55 -5.25
N ASN A 4 -50.49 21.76 -3.94
CA ASN A 4 -50.64 23.09 -3.35
C ASN A 4 -49.33 23.68 -2.80
N LEU A 5 -48.19 22.99 -2.92
CA LEU A 5 -46.92 23.47 -2.40
C LEU A 5 -46.24 24.40 -3.43
N LYS A 6 -46.04 25.66 -3.06
CA LYS A 6 -45.27 26.64 -3.82
C LYS A 6 -43.82 26.65 -3.32
N LYS A 7 -42.92 26.05 -4.10
CA LYS A 7 -41.47 26.14 -3.87
C LYS A 7 -40.82 26.86 -5.07
N THR A 8 -40.06 27.90 -4.78
CA THR A 8 -39.24 28.62 -5.78
C THR A 8 -37.76 28.50 -5.43
N ASP A 9 -36.89 28.54 -6.43
CA ASP A 9 -35.43 28.35 -6.24
C ASP A 9 -34.77 29.41 -5.37
N GLY A 10 -35.37 30.60 -5.23
CA GLY A 10 -34.91 31.66 -4.33
C GLY A 10 -35.36 31.52 -2.87
N MET A 11 -36.04 30.44 -2.48
CA MET A 11 -36.48 30.25 -1.08
C MET A 11 -35.41 29.57 -0.24
N GLU A 12 -35.20 30.08 0.97
CA GLU A 12 -34.28 29.49 1.94
C GLU A 12 -34.66 28.03 2.29
N VAL A 13 -33.67 27.29 2.79
CA VAL A 13 -33.87 25.91 3.26
C VAL A 13 -34.83 25.92 4.45
N GLY A 14 -35.96 25.21 4.32
CA GLY A 14 -37.03 25.17 5.32
C GLY A 14 -38.17 26.17 5.08
N GLN A 15 -38.00 27.16 4.19
CA GLN A 15 -39.08 28.05 3.79
C GLN A 15 -40.02 27.35 2.80
N VAL A 16 -41.32 27.41 3.08
CA VAL A 16 -42.39 26.86 2.24
C VAL A 16 -43.52 27.88 2.09
N ALA A 17 -44.14 27.91 0.91
CA ALA A 17 -45.35 28.69 0.65
C ALA A 17 -46.42 27.79 0.02
N PHE A 18 -47.67 28.25 0.01
CA PHE A 18 -48.78 27.56 -0.64
C PHE A 18 -49.34 28.39 -1.79
N HIS A 19 -49.90 27.74 -2.81
CA HIS A 19 -50.58 28.43 -3.91
C HIS A 19 -51.96 28.94 -3.47
N ASN A 20 -52.72 28.11 -2.75
CA ASN A 20 -54.06 28.38 -2.22
C ASN A 20 -54.12 28.12 -0.72
N ASP A 21 -54.25 29.17 0.11
CA ASP A 21 -54.36 29.01 1.58
C ASP A 21 -55.67 28.34 2.02
N LYS A 22 -56.72 28.40 1.20
CA LYS A 22 -58.02 27.77 1.49
C LYS A 22 -57.96 26.24 1.55
N GLU A 23 -57.01 25.63 0.86
CA GLU A 23 -56.79 24.18 0.87
C GLU A 23 -55.92 23.74 2.06
N VAL A 24 -55.37 24.69 2.84
CA VAL A 24 -54.56 24.40 4.03
C VAL A 24 -55.48 24.18 5.23
N ARG A 25 -55.49 22.95 5.74
CA ARG A 25 -56.22 22.61 6.97
C ARG A 25 -55.47 23.13 8.19
N LYS A 26 -56.05 24.11 8.89
CA LYS A 26 -55.52 24.67 10.14
C LYS A 26 -56.29 24.07 11.31
N MET A 27 -55.60 23.38 12.22
CA MET A 27 -56.17 22.80 13.43
C MET A 27 -55.70 23.57 14.66
N ARG A 28 -56.64 24.09 15.47
CA ARG A 28 -56.31 24.76 16.73
C ARG A 28 -56.06 23.72 17.82
N VAL A 29 -54.84 23.69 18.35
CA VAL A 29 -54.49 22.83 19.49
C VAL A 29 -54.85 23.55 20.78
N ALA A 30 -55.70 22.94 21.61
CA ALA A 30 -56.23 23.58 22.83
C ALA A 30 -55.16 23.81 23.91
N LYS A 31 -54.25 22.84 24.10
CA LYS A 31 -53.13 22.94 25.05
C LYS A 31 -51.91 22.22 24.50
N ARG A 32 -50.73 22.79 24.74
CA ARG A 32 -49.46 22.12 24.47
C ARG A 32 -49.18 21.10 25.57
N ILE A 33 -49.10 19.82 25.22
CA ILE A 33 -48.72 18.76 26.16
C ILE A 33 -47.18 18.68 26.21
N ASN A 34 -46.59 19.29 27.24
CA ASN A 34 -45.13 19.41 27.36
C ASN A 34 -44.40 18.06 27.50
N GLU A 35 -45.02 17.07 28.14
CA GLU A 35 -44.45 15.72 28.29
C GLU A 35 -44.18 15.05 26.94
N ILE A 36 -45.17 15.11 26.04
CA ILE A 36 -45.07 14.55 24.68
C ILE A 36 -43.98 15.29 23.90
N VAL A 37 -43.95 16.62 23.96
CA VAL A 37 -42.96 17.44 23.26
C VAL A 37 -41.55 17.16 23.79
N ASN A 38 -41.37 17.05 25.10
CA ASN A 38 -40.07 16.79 25.72
C ASN A 38 -39.58 15.37 25.39
N ARG A 39 -40.46 14.37 25.35
CA ARG A 39 -40.12 13.02 24.87
C ARG A 39 -39.65 13.05 23.42
N LEU A 40 -40.39 13.74 22.54
CA LEU A 40 -40.03 13.84 21.13
C LEU A 40 -38.70 14.58 20.93
N LYS A 41 -38.47 15.69 21.65
CA LYS A 41 -37.20 16.42 21.58
C LYS A 41 -36.00 15.56 21.98
N LYS A 42 -36.16 14.64 22.96
CA LYS A 42 -35.10 13.70 23.36
C LYS A 42 -34.77 12.68 22.28
N THR A 43 -35.72 12.34 21.41
CA THR A 43 -35.51 11.36 20.33
C THR A 43 -35.01 11.99 19.02
N VAL A 44 -35.07 13.33 18.89
CA VAL A 44 -34.54 14.02 17.72
C VAL A 44 -33.01 13.93 17.75
N LYS A 45 -32.46 13.07 16.89
CA LYS A 45 -31.02 13.03 16.62
C LYS A 45 -30.70 14.09 15.58
N SER A 46 -30.27 15.27 16.01
CA SER A 46 -29.67 16.24 15.09
C SER A 46 -28.21 15.85 14.87
N ALA A 47 -27.94 15.12 13.79
CA ALA A 47 -26.59 15.08 13.26
C ALA A 47 -26.34 16.43 12.59
N GLN A 48 -25.43 17.23 13.13
CA GLN A 48 -24.80 18.33 12.41
C GLN A 48 -23.38 17.82 12.10
N PRO A 49 -23.17 17.10 10.97
CA PRO A 49 -21.85 16.63 10.62
C PRO A 49 -20.96 17.85 10.37
N ASP A 50 -19.83 17.93 11.05
CA ASP A 50 -18.83 18.94 10.72
C ASP A 50 -18.16 18.53 9.39
N LEU A 51 -18.71 19.06 8.30
CA LEU A 51 -18.26 18.79 6.94
C LEU A 51 -16.76 19.12 6.75
N ARG A 52 -16.20 20.03 7.55
CA ARG A 52 -14.78 20.38 7.48
C ARG A 52 -13.92 19.27 8.06
N ALA A 53 -14.29 18.72 9.21
CA ALA A 53 -13.57 17.65 9.87
C ALA A 53 -13.62 16.35 9.04
N GLU A 54 -14.78 15.99 8.49
CA GLU A 54 -14.93 14.80 7.64
C GLU A 54 -14.07 14.89 6.36
N ARG A 55 -14.02 16.08 5.75
CA ARG A 55 -13.17 16.33 4.58
C ARG A 55 -11.69 16.20 4.93
N GLU A 56 -11.26 16.76 6.05
CA GLU A 56 -9.87 16.68 6.48
C GLU A 56 -9.45 15.23 6.78
N GLU A 57 -10.33 14.44 7.41
CA GLU A 57 -10.07 13.02 7.69
C GLU A 57 -9.91 12.22 6.39
N ARG A 58 -10.78 12.46 5.41
CA ARG A 58 -10.67 11.85 4.08
C ARG A 58 -9.34 12.21 3.42
N ASP A 59 -9.02 13.50 3.34
CA ASP A 59 -7.80 13.98 2.69
C ASP A 59 -6.54 13.44 3.39
N LYS A 60 -6.59 13.28 4.72
CA LYS A 60 -5.51 12.64 5.50
C LYS A 60 -5.34 11.17 5.16
N LYS A 61 -6.44 10.42 5.02
CA LYS A 61 -6.41 9.00 4.61
C LYS A 61 -5.83 8.85 3.21
N GLU A 62 -6.25 9.66 2.25
CA GLU A 62 -5.74 9.64 0.87
C GLU A 62 -4.24 9.97 0.79
N ARG A 63 -3.77 10.95 1.58
CA ARG A 63 -2.33 11.25 1.66
C ARG A 63 -1.54 10.09 2.27
N ALA A 64 -2.09 9.44 3.30
CA ALA A 64 -1.44 8.31 3.95
C ALA A 64 -1.34 7.09 3.03
N THR A 65 -2.40 6.76 2.27
CA THR A 65 -2.38 5.65 1.31
C THR A 65 -1.40 5.92 0.18
N LYS A 66 -1.42 7.12 -0.41
CA LYS A 66 -0.46 7.51 -1.46
C LYS A 66 0.99 7.43 -0.98
N LYS A 67 1.26 7.88 0.25
CA LYS A 67 2.60 7.78 0.84
C LYS A 67 3.06 6.33 1.02
N ARG A 68 2.17 5.44 1.48
CA ARG A 68 2.49 4.00 1.62
C ARG A 68 2.81 3.36 0.28
N LEU A 69 2.00 3.62 -0.75
CA LEU A 69 2.23 3.08 -2.10
C LEU A 69 3.56 3.55 -2.69
N LEU A 70 3.89 4.83 -2.54
CA LEU A 70 5.18 5.36 -3.02
C LEU A 70 6.38 4.72 -2.30
N GLN A 71 6.26 4.55 -0.98
CA GLN A 71 7.31 3.92 -0.19
C GLN A 71 7.52 2.47 -0.59
N GLU A 72 6.44 1.71 -0.76
CA GLU A 72 6.49 0.31 -1.20
C GLU A 72 7.10 0.18 -2.60
N GLN A 73 6.73 1.07 -3.54
CA GLN A 73 7.34 1.09 -4.86
C GLN A 73 8.85 1.36 -4.78
N LYS A 74 9.26 2.36 -3.98
CA LYS A 74 10.67 2.71 -3.81
C LYS A 74 11.48 1.56 -3.17
N GLU A 75 10.88 0.84 -2.23
CA GLU A 75 11.51 -0.33 -1.59
C GLU A 75 11.67 -1.48 -2.59
N ARG A 76 10.65 -1.77 -3.41
CA ARG A 76 10.75 -2.74 -4.50
C ARG A 76 11.84 -2.38 -5.51
N ASP A 77 11.85 -1.13 -5.98
CA ASP A 77 12.84 -0.67 -6.96
C ASP A 77 14.27 -0.77 -6.40
N LYS A 78 14.45 -0.48 -5.11
CA LYS A 78 15.75 -0.59 -4.41
C LYS A 78 16.20 -2.05 -4.29
N GLU A 79 15.29 -2.97 -3.98
CA GLU A 79 15.59 -4.39 -3.88
C GLU A 79 15.93 -5.00 -5.25
N GLU A 80 15.20 -4.63 -6.30
CA GLU A 80 15.53 -5.05 -7.67
C GLU A 80 16.89 -4.52 -8.12
N LEU A 81 17.23 -3.27 -7.79
CA LEU A 81 18.54 -2.71 -8.09
C LEU A 81 19.65 -3.46 -7.35
N ARG A 82 19.45 -3.76 -6.06
CA ARG A 82 20.41 -4.52 -5.26
C ARG A 82 20.61 -5.91 -5.84
N ARG A 83 19.53 -6.61 -6.21
CA ARG A 83 19.62 -7.95 -6.84
C ARG A 83 20.36 -7.90 -8.17
N LYS A 84 20.10 -6.89 -9.01
CA LYS A 84 20.83 -6.70 -10.27
C LYS A 84 22.32 -6.42 -10.05
N GLN A 85 22.67 -5.66 -9.02
CA GLN A 85 24.07 -5.41 -8.64
C GLN A 85 24.75 -6.69 -8.16
N GLU A 86 24.12 -7.45 -7.27
CA GLU A 86 24.63 -8.75 -6.80
C GLU A 86 24.81 -9.75 -7.96
N GLU A 87 23.85 -9.83 -8.88
CA GLU A 87 23.95 -10.65 -10.09
C GLU A 87 25.06 -10.18 -11.04
N ALA A 88 25.25 -8.88 -11.19
CA ALA A 88 26.32 -8.31 -12.01
C ALA A 88 27.69 -8.53 -11.38
N GLU A 89 27.80 -8.46 -10.04
CA GLU A 89 29.02 -8.74 -9.29
C GLU A 89 29.36 -10.24 -9.28
N LEU A 90 28.36 -11.14 -9.25
CA LEU A 90 28.60 -12.58 -9.44
C LEU A 90 29.01 -12.91 -10.87
N ARG A 91 28.46 -12.22 -11.88
CA ARG A 91 28.81 -12.42 -13.30
C ARG A 91 30.14 -11.79 -13.68
N SER A 92 30.44 -10.61 -13.16
CA SER A 92 31.74 -9.99 -13.35
C SER A 92 32.68 -10.65 -12.35
N TYR A 93 33.61 -11.47 -12.81
CA TYR A 93 34.67 -12.04 -11.99
C TYR A 93 35.66 -10.96 -11.44
N SER A 94 35.18 -9.77 -11.09
CA SER A 94 35.96 -8.61 -10.62
C SER A 94 36.72 -8.92 -9.33
N THR A 95 36.13 -9.71 -8.43
CA THR A 95 36.81 -10.19 -7.21
C THR A 95 37.96 -11.16 -7.49
N LEU A 96 37.97 -11.83 -8.66
CA LEU A 96 39.08 -12.67 -9.11
C LEU A 96 40.18 -11.86 -9.82
N MET A 97 39.85 -10.72 -10.42
CA MET A 97 40.78 -9.83 -11.12
C MET A 97 41.51 -8.88 -10.15
N LYS A 98 42.16 -9.43 -9.13
CA LYS A 98 43.05 -8.67 -8.24
C LYS A 98 44.46 -8.63 -8.81
N THR A 99 45.10 -7.46 -8.81
CA THR A 99 46.51 -7.30 -9.24
C THR A 99 47.47 -8.17 -8.44
N GLU A 100 47.11 -8.49 -7.21
CA GLU A 100 47.81 -9.38 -6.28
C GLU A 100 47.93 -10.83 -6.78
N ASN A 101 46.96 -11.28 -7.58
CA ASN A 101 46.87 -12.66 -8.08
C ASN A 101 47.34 -12.80 -9.54
N MET A 102 47.78 -11.71 -10.18
CA MET A 102 48.32 -11.77 -11.53
C MET A 102 49.79 -12.23 -11.48
N LYS A 103 50.05 -13.48 -11.89
CA LYS A 103 51.41 -13.96 -12.17
C LYS A 103 51.77 -13.67 -13.63
N SER A 104 53.03 -13.32 -13.89
CA SER A 104 53.53 -13.15 -15.25
C SER A 104 53.90 -14.52 -15.83
N ASN A 105 53.53 -14.79 -17.09
CA ASN A 105 53.84 -16.06 -17.78
C ASN A 105 55.35 -16.26 -18.05
N HIS A 106 56.22 -15.38 -17.55
CA HIS A 106 57.65 -15.40 -17.84
C HIS A 106 58.43 -16.39 -16.95
N ASP A 107 57.86 -16.82 -15.82
CA ASP A 107 58.54 -17.67 -14.82
C ASP A 107 57.77 -18.95 -14.45
N GLU A 108 56.82 -19.40 -15.29
CA GLU A 108 56.15 -20.70 -15.10
C GLU A 108 56.95 -21.81 -15.79
N ASP A 109 57.92 -22.37 -15.06
CA ASP A 109 58.49 -23.68 -15.37
C ASP A 109 57.36 -24.72 -15.31
N GLY A 110 56.97 -25.23 -16.48
CA GLY A 110 55.79 -26.08 -16.67
C GLY A 110 55.88 -27.43 -15.95
N ASN A 111 55.41 -27.47 -14.70
CA ASN A 111 55.31 -28.69 -13.89
C ASN A 111 53.87 -29.01 -13.43
N ASP A 112 52.87 -28.73 -14.25
CA ASP A 112 51.45 -29.04 -13.97
C ASP A 112 51.07 -30.50 -14.30
N SER A 113 52.03 -31.36 -14.63
CA SER A 113 51.79 -32.76 -15.00
C SER A 113 51.82 -33.77 -13.84
N ASP A 114 52.24 -33.38 -12.63
CA ASP A 114 52.44 -34.34 -11.52
C ASP A 114 51.19 -34.60 -10.65
N ASP A 115 50.22 -33.69 -10.62
CA ASP A 115 49.04 -33.82 -9.74
C ASP A 115 47.96 -34.75 -10.33
N PHE A 116 47.93 -34.92 -11.65
CA PHE A 116 47.02 -35.85 -12.33
C PHE A 116 47.49 -37.31 -12.21
N ILE A 117 48.80 -37.56 -12.15
CA ILE A 117 49.37 -38.91 -12.07
C ILE A 117 49.24 -39.49 -10.66
N PHE A 118 49.30 -38.66 -9.61
CA PHE A 118 49.17 -39.12 -8.22
C PHE A 118 47.78 -39.67 -7.87
N LEU A 119 46.72 -39.07 -8.41
CA LEU A 119 45.34 -39.51 -8.17
C LEU A 119 45.02 -40.83 -8.89
N ALA A 120 45.57 -41.06 -10.08
CA ALA A 120 45.40 -42.31 -10.80
C ALA A 120 46.04 -43.51 -10.06
N TYR A 121 47.21 -43.31 -9.46
CA TYR A 121 47.91 -44.38 -8.73
C TYR A 121 47.19 -44.76 -7.42
N LEU A 122 46.54 -43.79 -6.75
CA LEU A 122 45.79 -44.03 -5.50
C LEU A 122 44.48 -44.81 -5.76
N VAL A 123 43.79 -44.52 -6.86
CA VAL A 123 42.57 -45.22 -7.26
C VAL A 123 42.88 -46.67 -7.65
N HIS A 124 43.98 -46.92 -8.37
CA HIS A 124 44.38 -48.28 -8.76
C HIS A 124 44.85 -49.12 -7.55
N ARG A 125 45.53 -48.52 -6.57
CA ARG A 125 45.95 -49.22 -5.34
C ARG A 125 44.79 -49.58 -4.41
N LYS A 126 43.76 -48.75 -4.29
CA LYS A 126 42.57 -49.06 -3.47
C LYS A 126 41.71 -50.18 -4.06
N ALA A 127 41.67 -50.33 -5.38
CA ALA A 127 40.95 -51.42 -6.04
C ALA A 127 41.60 -52.80 -5.79
N TYR A 128 42.93 -52.87 -5.66
CA TYR A 128 43.64 -54.15 -5.49
C TYR A 128 43.60 -54.71 -4.07
N VAL A 129 43.40 -53.86 -3.05
CA VAL A 129 43.31 -54.28 -1.64
C VAL A 129 41.92 -54.83 -1.27
N TRP A 130 40.89 -54.54 -2.07
CA TRP A 130 39.52 -54.99 -1.82
C TRP A 130 39.13 -56.29 -2.57
N SER A 131 40.09 -56.91 -3.27
CA SER A 131 39.90 -58.13 -4.08
C SER A 131 40.76 -59.33 -3.61
N ARG A 132 41.13 -59.36 -2.32
CA ARG A 132 41.70 -60.54 -1.64
C ARG A 132 40.99 -60.80 -0.33
#